data_AF-A0A9W9Z7V3-F1
#
_entry.id   AF-A0A9W9Z7V3-F1
#
_cell.length_a   1.000
_cell.length_b   1.000
_cell.length_c   1.000
_cell.angle_alpha   90.00
_cell.angle_beta   90.00
_cell.angle_gamma   90.00
#
_symmetry.space_group_name_H-M   'P 1'
#
loop_
_entity.id
_entity.type
_entity.pdbx_description
1 polymer ?
#
loop_
_entity_poly.entity_id
_entity_poly.type
_entity_poly.pdbx_seq_one_letter_code
_entity_poly.pdbx_strand_id
1 'polypeptide(L)' 'MCEILKKYPSIQFKSFDILEDQEVRQGLKTYSNWPTYPQVYVKGELIGGLDIITELDQEGELESSLTG' A
#
# COMPACT_ATOMS: atom_id res chain seq x y z
N MET A 1 -5.50 6.90 2.45
CA MET A 1 -5.19 5.55 1.91
C MET A 1 -6.24 4.53 2.33
N CYS A 2 -6.37 4.15 3.61
CA CYS A 2 -7.39 3.16 4.02
C CYS A 2 -8.82 3.56 3.62
N GLU A 3 -9.19 4.84 3.66
CA GLU A 3 -10.50 5.31 3.18
C GLU A 3 -10.71 5.13 1.68
N ILE A 4 -9.66 5.35 0.87
CA ILE A 4 -9.72 5.16 -0.58
C ILE A 4 -9.94 3.68 -0.87
N LEU A 5 -9.13 2.80 -0.27
CA LEU A 5 -9.26 1.35 -0.43
C LEU A 5 -10.63 0.84 0.04
N LYS A 6 -11.20 1.42 1.10
CA LYS A 6 -12.56 1.08 1.59
C LYS A 6 -13.67 1.43 0.59
N LYS A 7 -13.45 2.35 -0.35
CA LYS A 7 -14.44 2.62 -1.42
C LYS A 7 -14.60 1.42 -2.36
N TYR A 8 -13.58 0.57 -2.45
CA TYR A 8 -13.55 -0.57 -3.35
C TYR A 8 -13.70 -1.87 -2.54
N PRO A 9 -14.93 -2.40 -2.41
CA PRO A 9 -15.18 -3.63 -1.65
C PRO A 9 -14.50 -4.86 -2.27
N SER A 10 -14.14 -4.79 -3.55
CA SER A 10 -13.38 -5.81 -4.29
C SER A 10 -11.93 -5.93 -3.80
N ILE A 11 -11.38 -4.87 -3.20
CA ILE A 11 -9.98 -4.80 -2.81
C ILE A 11 -9.81 -5.30 -1.38
N GLN A 12 -9.24 -6.49 -1.24
CA GLN A 12 -8.84 -7.01 0.07
C GLN A 12 -7.46 -6.49 0.44
N PHE A 13 -7.39 -5.62 1.44
CA PHE A 13 -6.13 -5.11 1.98
C PHE A 13 -6.00 -5.45 3.47
N LYS A 14 -4.75 -5.50 3.94
CA LYS A 14 -4.43 -5.67 5.36
C LYS A 14 -3.48 -4.56 5.78
N SER A 15 -3.80 -3.90 6.89
CA SER A 15 -2.88 -2.96 7.54
C SER A 15 -2.00 -3.73 8.51
N PHE A 16 -0.69 -3.50 8.45
CA PHE A 16 0.26 -4.00 9.41
C PHE A 16 0.91 -2.81 10.11
N ASP A 17 0.88 -2.80 11.44
CA ASP A 17 1.48 -1.72 12.22
C ASP A 17 2.96 -2.04 12.47
N ILE A 18 3.82 -1.37 11.71
CA ILE A 18 5.28 -1.53 11.82
C ILE A 18 5.87 -0.78 13.03
N LEU A 19 5.08 0.03 13.74
CA LEU A 19 5.56 0.73 14.93
C LEU A 19 5.57 -0.22 16.12
N GLU A 20 4.67 -1.21 16.14
CA GLU A 20 4.63 -2.25 17.16
C GLU A 20 5.76 -3.29 17.01
N ASP A 21 6.25 -3.50 15.78
CA ASP A 21 7.18 -4.59 15.47
C ASP A 21 8.47 -4.09 14.79
N GLN A 22 9.53 -3.93 15.59
CA GLN A 22 10.80 -3.38 15.13
C GLN A 22 11.52 -4.28 14.10
N GLU A 23 11.39 -5.60 14.20
CA GLU A 23 12.00 -6.54 13.25
C GLU A 23 11.38 -6.37 11.86
N VAL A 24 10.04 -6.32 11.80
CA VAL A 24 9.31 -6.09 10.54
C VAL A 24 9.64 -4.72 9.97
N ARG A 25 9.73 -3.68 10.81
CA ARG A 25 10.15 -2.34 10.39
C ARG A 25 11.55 -2.34 9.76
N GLN A 26 12.50 -3.03 10.37
CA GLN A 26 13.86 -3.11 9.83
C GLN A 26 13.89 -3.88 8.52
N GLY A 27 13.19 -5.02 8.46
CA GLY A 27 13.04 -5.83 7.24
C GLY A 27 12.39 -5.05 6.10
N LEU A 28 11.28 -4.36 6.35
CA LEU A 28 10.61 -3.50 5.37
C LEU A 28 11.48 -2.33 4.94
N LYS A 29 12.28 -1.74 5.82
CA LYS A 29 13.19 -0.66 5.45
C LYS A 29 14.35 -1.12 4.56
N THR A 30 14.77 -2.38 4.71
CA THR A 30 15.78 -3.00 3.83
C THR A 30 15.16 -3.49 2.52
N TYR A 31 13.93 -4.00 2.58
CA TYR A 31 13.19 -4.51 1.43
C TYR A 31 12.64 -3.38 0.55
N SER A 32 12.17 -2.32 1.19
CA SER A 32 11.60 -1.15 0.56
C SER A 32 12.63 -0.04 0.50
N ASN A 33 13.10 0.26 -0.70
CA ASN A 33 13.90 1.45 -0.98
C ASN A 33 13.06 2.75 -0.94
N TRP A 34 11.87 2.72 -0.31
CA TRP A 34 10.94 3.83 -0.27
C TRP A 34 10.99 4.55 1.09
N PRO A 35 11.18 5.87 1.11
CA PRO A 35 11.51 6.61 2.33
C PRO A 35 10.29 6.91 3.23
N THR A 36 9.07 6.80 2.71
CA THR A 36 7.85 7.34 3.33
C THR A 36 6.73 6.31 3.46
N TYR A 37 5.97 6.43 4.55
CA TYR A 37 4.75 5.68 4.84
C TYR A 37 3.54 6.61 4.76
N PRO A 38 2.33 6.09 4.44
CA PRO A 38 1.97 4.68 4.23
C PRO A 38 2.35 4.13 2.84
N GLN A 39 2.56 2.81 2.75
CA GLN A 39 2.99 2.09 1.54
C GLN A 39 2.01 0.95 1.22
N VAL A 40 1.70 0.73 -0.06
CA VAL A 40 0.86 -0.38 -0.54
C VAL A 40 1.70 -1.38 -1.31
N TYR A 41 1.56 -2.65 -0.93
CA TYR A 41 2.20 -3.77 -1.61
C TYR A 41 1.14 -4.71 -2.16
N VAL A 42 1.34 -5.17 -3.39
CA VAL A 42 0.52 -6.20 -4.03
C VAL A 42 1.45 -7.32 -4.43
N LYS A 43 1.18 -8.53 -3.93
CA LYS A 43 2.00 -9.74 -4.22
C LYS A 43 3.50 -9.58 -3.95
N GLY A 44 3.88 -8.70 -3.02
CA GLY A 44 5.27 -8.41 -2.67
C GLY A 44 5.91 -7.29 -3.50
N GLU A 45 5.22 -6.76 -4.51
CA GLU A 45 5.66 -5.59 -5.27
C GLU A 45 5.09 -4.31 -4.64
N LEU A 46 5.95 -3.31 -4.48
CA LEU A 46 5.54 -1.99 -4.00
C LEU A 46 4.79 -1.27 -5.12
N ILE A 47 3.50 -1.02 -4.90
CA ILE A 47 2.69 -0.21 -5.82
C ILE A 47 2.98 1.27 -5.62
N GLY A 48 3.08 1.70 -4.35
CA GLY A 48 3.38 3.09 -4.04
C GLY A 48 2.86 3.59 -2.70
N GLY A 49 2.99 4.90 -2.52
CA GLY A 49 2.50 5.62 -1.34
C GLY A 49 1.09 6.19 -1.52
N LEU A 50 0.68 7.04 -0.58
CA LEU A 50 -0.64 7.70 -0.60
C LEU A 50 -0.89 8.48 -1.89
N ASP A 51 0.10 9.22 -2.38
CA ASP A 51 -0.01 10.04 -3.58
C ASP A 51 -0.35 9.19 -4.82
N ILE A 52 0.38 8.08 -5.01
CA ILE A 52 0.18 7.15 -6.14
C ILE A 52 -1.20 6.49 -6.05
N ILE A 53 -1.60 6.03 -4.86
CA ILE A 53 -2.94 5.44 -4.66
C ILE A 53 -4.05 6.46 -4.92
N THR A 54 -3.82 7.73 -4.60
CA THR A 54 -4.79 8.80 -4.86
C THR A 54 -4.88 9.12 -6.35
N GLU A 55 -3.74 9.09 -7.05
CA GLU A 55 -3.69 9.28 -8.50
C GLU A 55 -4.39 8.14 -9.25
N LEU A 56 -4.10 6.89 -8.88
CA LEU A 56 -4.79 5.71 -9.42
C LEU A 56 -6.30 5.70 -9.14
N ASP A 57 -6.75 6.23 -7.98
CA ASP A 57 -8.18 6.42 -7.66
C ASP A 57 -8.81 7.44 -8.60
N GLN A 58 -8.11 8.53 -8.90
CA GLN A 58 -8.57 9.58 -9.82
C GLN A 58 -8.59 9.11 -11.28
N GLU A 59 -7.63 8.28 -11.69
CA GLU A 59 -7.59 7.67 -13.02
C GLU A 59 -8.57 6.50 -13.17
N GLY A 60 -9.08 5.96 -12.07
CA GLY A 60 -9.97 4.80 -12.06
C GLY A 60 -9.26 3.47 -12.29
N GLU A 61 -7.92 3.45 -12.27
CA GLU A 61 -7.10 2.26 -12.47
C GLU A 61 -6.70 1.55 -11.16
N LEU A 62 -7.06 2.14 -10.02
CA LEU A 62 -6.72 1.61 -8.69
C LEU A 62 -7.13 0.15 -8.50
N GLU A 63 -8.39 -0.18 -8.81
CA GLU A 63 -8.91 -1.54 -8.60
C GLU A 63 -8.13 -2.57 -9.44
N SER A 64 -7.82 -2.23 -10.69
CA SER A 64 -7.03 -3.07 -11.59
C SER A 64 -5.59 -3.25 -11.11
N SER A 65 -4.94 -2.18 -10.63
CA SER A 65 -3.58 -2.25 -10.09
C SER A 65 -3.49 -3.07 -8.81
N LEU A 66 -4.54 -3.11 -7.99
CA LEU A 66 -4.55 -3.82 -6.70
C LEU A 66 -5.12 -5.24 -6.74
N THR A 67 -5.89 -5.58 -7.78
CA THR A 67 -6.52 -6.91 -7.95
C THR A 67 -5.73 -7.85 -8.87
N GLY A 68 -4.54 -7.42 -9.32
CA GLY A 68 -3.65 -8.16 -10.22
C GLY A 68 -3.14 -9.47 -9.67
#